data_AF-A0A7J6X8H1-F1
#
_entry.id   AF-A0A7J6X8H1-F1
#
_cell.length_a   1.000
_cell.length_b   1.000
_cell.length_c   1.000
_cell.angle_alpha   90.00
_cell.angle_beta   90.00
_cell.angle_gamma   90.00
#
_symmetry.space_group_name_H-M   'P 1'
#
loop_
_entity.id
_entity.type
_entity.pdbx_description
1 polymer ?
#
loop_
_entity_poly.entity_id
_entity_poly.type
_entity_poly.pdbx_seq_one_letter_code
_entity_poly.pdbx_strand_id
1 'polypeptide(L)'
;MDLEKLIGRVTKNEKELWFMCVMVGILMCNIVYRVTGLVSLTFFDCYAKLTKLQKMEWNNRGFSTFHAFVAAGGALYLLIWSDLFGEGSLDEPLSNRKSVLSDSMLGISIGYFLSDMGMILWYYPVLGGLEYLLHHVLSVFSIILSLISGQGQIYILMVLFTESTTPFVNLR
;
A
#
# COMPACT_ATOMS: atom_id res chain seq x y z
N MET A 1 26.79 -1.42 1.39
CA MET A 1 25.95 -0.37 0.78
C MET A 1 25.93 0.80 1.75
N ASP A 2 26.31 1.99 1.31
CA ASP A 2 26.44 3.17 2.16
C ASP A 2 25.12 3.97 2.12
N LEU A 3 24.32 3.84 3.17
CA LEU A 3 22.97 4.39 3.24
C LEU A 3 22.99 5.93 3.19
N GLU A 4 24.02 6.58 3.73
CA GLU A 4 24.16 8.02 3.69
C GLU A 4 24.37 8.53 2.26
N LYS A 5 25.19 7.82 1.47
CA LYS A 5 25.36 8.12 0.04
C LYS A 5 24.07 7.92 -0.76
N LEU A 6 23.25 6.93 -0.39
CA LEU A 6 21.97 6.67 -1.04
C LEU A 6 20.98 7.81 -0.76
N ILE A 7 20.83 8.18 0.51
CA ILE A 7 19.95 9.28 0.96
C ILE A 7 20.40 10.63 0.37
N GLY A 8 21.71 10.82 0.20
CA GLY A 8 22.29 12.01 -0.43
C GLY A 8 21.97 12.17 -1.91
N ARG A 9 21.59 11.08 -2.62
CA ARG A 9 21.18 11.12 -4.03
C ARG A 9 19.71 11.50 -4.21
N VAL A 10 18.88 11.28 -3.19
CA VAL A 10 17.45 11.60 -3.25
C VAL A 10 17.26 13.11 -3.22
N THR A 11 16.60 13.63 -4.25
CA THR A 11 16.32 15.05 -4.39
C THR A 11 15.30 15.53 -3.36
N LYS A 12 15.27 16.85 -3.10
CA LYS A 12 14.27 17.46 -2.23
C LYS A 12 12.83 17.21 -2.75
N ASN A 13 12.62 17.35 -4.05
CA ASN A 13 11.32 17.17 -4.70
C ASN A 13 10.82 15.72 -4.55
N GLU A 14 11.70 14.72 -4.65
CA GLU A 14 11.33 13.31 -4.40
C GLU A 14 10.88 13.10 -2.96
N LYS A 15 11.61 13.64 -1.97
CA LYS A 15 11.22 13.53 -0.55
C LYS A 15 9.86 14.17 -0.30
N GLU A 16 9.62 15.35 -0.86
CA GLU A 16 8.33 16.05 -0.76
C GLU A 16 7.21 15.25 -1.42
N LEU A 17 7.42 14.73 -2.63
CA LEU A 17 6.46 13.86 -3.32
C LEU A 17 6.10 12.64 -2.47
N TRP A 18 7.10 11.89 -2.00
CA TRP A 18 6.87 10.67 -1.24
C TRP A 18 6.13 10.97 0.07
N PHE A 19 6.50 12.04 0.77
CA PHE A 19 5.81 12.47 1.98
C PHE A 19 4.34 12.79 1.70
N MET A 20 4.05 13.56 0.64
CA MET A 20 2.67 13.89 0.26
C MET A 20 1.88 12.62 -0.12
N CYS A 21 2.48 11.68 -0.85
CA CYS A 21 1.86 10.41 -1.18
C CYS A 21 1.57 9.53 0.05
N VAL A 22 2.47 9.50 1.03
CA VAL A 22 2.23 8.81 2.32
C VAL A 22 1.03 9.42 3.04
N MET A 23 0.96 10.76 3.10
CA MET A 23 -0.18 11.46 3.71
C MET A 23 -1.49 11.20 2.97
N VAL A 24 -1.45 11.12 1.63
CA VAL A 24 -2.61 10.72 0.81
C VAL A 24 -3.05 9.29 1.13
N GLY A 25 -2.11 8.35 1.29
CA GLY A 25 -2.41 6.97 1.69
C GLY A 25 -3.12 6.90 3.05
N ILE A 26 -2.62 7.63 4.06
CA ILE A 26 -3.23 7.70 5.39
C ILE A 26 -4.63 8.32 5.32
N LEU A 27 -4.79 9.41 4.57
CA LEU A 27 -6.08 10.08 4.39
C LEU A 27 -7.09 9.16 3.68
N MET A 28 -6.65 8.45 2.65
CA MET A 28 -7.46 7.45 1.95
C MET A 28 -7.97 6.39 2.92
N CYS A 29 -7.11 5.81 3.76
CA CYS A 29 -7.53 4.83 4.78
C CYS A 29 -8.62 5.40 5.70
N ASN A 30 -8.46 6.62 6.19
CA ASN A 30 -9.46 7.25 7.06
C ASN A 30 -10.81 7.47 6.36
N ILE A 31 -10.77 7.98 5.13
CA ILE A 31 -11.97 8.24 4.33
C ILE A 31 -12.69 6.92 4.03
N VAL A 32 -11.99 5.93 3.50
CA VAL A 32 -12.59 4.64 3.10
C VAL A 32 -13.10 3.88 4.32
N TYR A 33 -12.41 3.93 5.47
CA TYR A 33 -12.92 3.35 6.72
C TYR A 33 -14.29 3.94 7.11
N ARG A 34 -14.43 5.28 7.05
CA ARG A 34 -15.69 5.97 7.37
C ARG A 34 -16.77 5.67 6.34
N VAL A 35 -16.44 5.73 5.05
CA VAL A 35 -17.37 5.43 3.95
C VAL A 35 -17.85 4.00 4.03
N THR A 36 -16.96 3.05 4.32
CA THR A 36 -17.33 1.63 4.52
C THR A 36 -18.37 1.50 5.61
N GLY A 37 -18.18 2.15 6.75
CA GLY A 37 -19.17 2.14 7.84
C GLY A 37 -20.51 2.77 7.45
N LEU A 38 -20.51 3.90 6.76
CA LEU A 38 -21.72 4.60 6.31
C LEU A 38 -22.51 3.79 5.28
N VAL A 39 -21.82 3.28 4.26
CA VAL A 39 -22.39 2.39 3.25
C VAL A 39 -22.94 1.14 3.93
N SER A 40 -22.18 0.53 4.84
CA SER A 40 -22.61 -0.71 5.48
C SER A 40 -23.83 -0.52 6.39
N LEU A 41 -23.91 0.60 7.10
CA LEU A 41 -25.09 0.95 7.89
C LEU A 41 -26.34 1.17 7.02
N THR A 42 -26.16 1.64 5.79
CA THR A 42 -27.26 1.95 4.86
C THR A 42 -27.78 0.70 4.13
N PHE A 43 -26.88 -0.22 3.75
CA PHE A 43 -27.22 -1.36 2.90
C PHE A 43 -27.30 -2.70 3.66
N PHE A 44 -26.77 -2.81 4.87
CA PHE A 44 -26.74 -4.06 5.63
C PHE A 44 -27.27 -3.89 7.05
N ASP A 45 -28.53 -4.30 7.28
CA ASP A 45 -29.15 -4.27 8.61
C ASP A 45 -28.39 -5.07 9.67
N CYS A 46 -27.66 -6.10 9.25
CA CYS A 46 -26.79 -6.89 10.12
C CYS A 46 -25.63 -6.05 10.69
N TYR A 47 -25.10 -5.11 9.91
CA TYR A 47 -24.02 -4.22 10.35
C TYR A 47 -24.44 -3.41 11.57
N ALA A 48 -25.68 -2.92 11.62
CA ALA A 48 -26.17 -2.13 12.75
C ALA A 48 -26.09 -2.90 14.08
N LYS A 49 -26.30 -4.22 14.04
CA LYS A 49 -26.32 -5.15 15.19
C LYS A 49 -24.93 -5.56 15.67
N LEU A 50 -23.88 -5.32 14.88
CA LEU A 50 -22.50 -5.66 15.24
C LEU A 50 -22.01 -4.89 16.46
N THR A 51 -21.18 -5.55 17.27
CA THR A 51 -20.45 -4.90 18.36
C THR A 51 -19.48 -3.84 17.82
N LYS A 52 -19.00 -2.94 18.69
CA LYS A 52 -18.01 -1.93 18.29
C LYS A 52 -16.74 -2.54 17.68
N LEU A 53 -16.28 -3.67 18.24
CA LEU A 53 -15.10 -4.37 17.76
C LEU A 53 -15.32 -4.98 16.37
N GLN A 54 -16.47 -5.62 16.14
CA GLN A 54 -16.82 -6.18 14.84
C GLN A 54 -17.03 -5.10 13.77
N LYS A 55 -17.62 -3.95 14.12
CA LYS A 55 -17.74 -2.82 13.19
C LYS A 55 -16.38 -2.26 12.80
N MET A 56 -15.46 -2.20 13.76
CA MET A 56 -14.09 -1.76 13.52
C MET A 56 -13.39 -2.73 12.56
N GLU A 57 -13.43 -4.03 12.83
CA GLU A 57 -12.85 -5.05 11.97
C GLU A 57 -13.44 -5.00 10.55
N TRP A 58 -14.77 -4.91 10.45
CA TRP A 58 -15.47 -4.77 9.18
C TRP A 58 -15.00 -3.56 8.38
N ASN A 59 -14.92 -2.40 9.02
CA ASN A 59 -14.48 -1.17 8.37
C ASN A 59 -12.99 -1.24 7.99
N ASN A 60 -12.17 -1.91 8.80
CA ASN A 60 -10.74 -2.14 8.53
C ASN A 60 -10.55 -2.98 7.27
N ARG A 61 -11.30 -4.10 7.16
CA ARG A 61 -11.36 -4.93 5.96
C ARG A 61 -11.83 -4.15 4.73
N GLY A 62 -12.68 -3.14 4.93
CA GLY A 62 -13.13 -2.24 3.86
C GLY A 62 -11.99 -1.45 3.20
N PHE A 63 -11.18 -0.74 3.99
CA PHE A 63 -10.11 0.07 3.40
C PHE A 63 -8.92 -0.78 2.91
N SER A 64 -8.62 -1.92 3.53
CA SER A 64 -7.60 -2.83 3.01
C SER A 64 -8.01 -3.45 1.68
N THR A 65 -9.29 -3.82 1.53
CA THR A 65 -9.85 -4.25 0.25
C THR A 65 -9.76 -3.16 -0.82
N PHE A 66 -10.06 -1.91 -0.46
CA PHE A 66 -9.94 -0.79 -1.40
C PHE A 66 -8.49 -0.56 -1.84
N HIS A 67 -7.55 -0.51 -0.89
CA HIS A 67 -6.13 -0.40 -1.21
C HIS A 67 -5.68 -1.52 -2.15
N ALA A 68 -6.04 -2.76 -1.84
CA ALA A 68 -5.69 -3.92 -2.66
C ALA A 68 -6.13 -3.78 -4.12
N PHE A 69 -7.36 -3.32 -4.38
CA PHE A 69 -7.82 -3.07 -5.74
C PHE A 69 -7.01 -1.97 -6.46
N VAL A 70 -6.75 -0.85 -5.78
CA VAL A 70 -5.99 0.26 -6.35
C VAL A 70 -4.53 -0.13 -6.59
N ALA A 71 -3.89 -0.77 -5.63
CA ALA A 71 -2.51 -1.21 -5.70
C ALA A 71 -2.32 -2.28 -6.78
N ALA A 72 -3.16 -3.32 -6.81
CA ALA A 72 -3.06 -4.37 -7.80
C ALA A 72 -3.38 -3.86 -9.22
N GLY A 73 -4.40 -3.03 -9.37
CA GLY A 73 -4.75 -2.43 -10.66
C GLY A 73 -3.66 -1.52 -11.20
N GLY A 74 -3.12 -0.63 -10.36
CA GLY A 74 -2.02 0.25 -10.75
C GLY A 74 -0.70 -0.49 -10.99
N ALA A 75 -0.41 -1.54 -10.22
CA ALA A 75 0.75 -2.38 -10.42
C ALA A 75 0.65 -3.14 -11.75
N LEU A 76 -0.52 -3.71 -12.05
CA LEU A 76 -0.78 -4.37 -13.33
C LEU A 76 -0.62 -3.40 -14.51
N TYR A 77 -1.15 -2.18 -14.38
CA TYR A 77 -0.95 -1.12 -15.38
C TYR A 77 0.54 -0.84 -15.60
N LEU A 78 1.30 -0.60 -14.54
CA LEU A 78 2.73 -0.29 -14.64
C LEU A 78 3.55 -1.46 -15.20
N LEU A 79 3.24 -2.69 -14.81
CA LEU A 79 3.96 -3.89 -15.22
C LEU A 79 3.69 -4.29 -16.67
N ILE A 80 2.45 -4.13 -17.16
CA ILE A 80 2.01 -4.73 -18.44
C ILE A 80 1.67 -3.69 -19.50
N TRP A 81 1.00 -2.60 -19.12
CA TRP A 81 0.44 -1.65 -20.08
C TRP A 81 1.24 -0.35 -20.20
N SER A 82 2.06 -0.02 -19.20
CA SER A 82 2.92 1.16 -19.27
C SER A 82 4.23 0.84 -19.98
N ASP A 83 4.84 1.86 -20.60
CA ASP A 83 6.15 1.74 -21.22
C ASP A 83 7.30 1.61 -20.20
N LEU A 84 7.03 1.67 -18.88
CA LEU A 84 8.04 1.70 -17.81
C LEU A 84 9.01 0.51 -17.85
N PHE A 85 8.50 -0.68 -18.16
CA PHE A 85 9.30 -1.92 -18.25
C PHE A 85 9.34 -2.50 -19.66
N GLY A 86 8.90 -1.74 -20.66
CA GLY A 86 8.89 -2.17 -22.06
C GLY A 86 10.28 -2.30 -22.68
N GLU A 87 10.34 -2.92 -23.86
CA GLU A 87 11.59 -3.16 -24.61
C GLU A 87 12.23 -1.87 -25.15
N GLY A 88 11.50 -0.75 -25.21
CA GLY A 88 11.98 0.51 -25.79
C GLY A 88 13.11 1.22 -25.02
N SER A 89 13.45 0.78 -23.80
CA SER A 89 14.47 1.40 -22.97
C SER A 89 15.66 0.47 -22.69
N LEU A 90 16.21 -0.15 -23.75
CA LEU A 90 17.28 -1.15 -23.70
C LEU A 90 18.54 -0.71 -22.93
N ASP A 91 18.76 0.60 -22.79
CA ASP A 91 19.97 1.15 -22.16
C ASP A 91 19.96 1.10 -20.62
N GLU A 92 18.80 0.85 -19.99
CA GLU A 92 18.69 0.77 -18.52
C GLU A 92 18.20 -0.61 -18.03
N PRO A 93 18.89 -1.25 -17.07
CA PRO A 93 18.43 -2.49 -16.45
C PRO A 93 17.02 -2.37 -15.86
N LEU A 94 16.18 -3.40 -16.02
CA LEU A 94 14.80 -3.41 -15.49
C LEU A 94 14.72 -3.05 -13.99
N SER A 95 15.72 -3.45 -13.22
CA SER A 95 15.80 -3.18 -11.79
C SER A 95 16.00 -1.70 -11.45
N ASN A 96 16.44 -0.86 -12.39
CA ASN A 96 16.74 0.55 -12.14
C ASN A 96 15.63 1.49 -12.64
N ARG A 97 14.65 0.94 -13.35
CA ARG A 97 13.58 1.73 -13.95
C ARG A 97 12.55 2.13 -12.90
N LYS A 98 12.26 3.43 -12.85
CA LYS A 98 11.24 4.05 -12.00
C LYS A 98 10.55 5.20 -12.74
N SER A 99 9.40 5.62 -12.24
CA SER A 99 8.65 6.76 -12.73
C SER A 99 8.04 7.53 -11.57
N VAL A 100 7.60 8.76 -11.81
CA VAL A 100 6.85 9.55 -10.81
C VAL A 100 5.58 8.80 -10.38
N LEU A 101 4.92 8.10 -11.32
CA LEU A 101 3.71 7.34 -11.03
C LEU A 101 3.99 6.15 -10.11
N SER A 102 5.05 5.37 -10.38
CA SER A 102 5.44 4.25 -9.53
C SER A 102 5.92 4.71 -8.15
N ASP A 103 6.73 5.79 -8.07
CA ASP A 103 7.11 6.42 -6.80
C ASP A 103 5.88 6.85 -5.98
N SER A 104 4.89 7.45 -6.65
CA SER A 104 3.66 7.91 -6.00
C SER A 104 2.83 6.74 -5.46
N MET A 105 2.70 5.66 -6.24
CA MET A 105 2.02 4.44 -5.82
C MET A 105 2.68 3.78 -4.61
N LEU A 106 4.01 3.70 -4.62
CA LEU A 106 4.80 3.17 -3.50
C LEU A 106 4.62 4.03 -2.24
N GLY A 107 4.66 5.36 -2.37
CA GLY A 107 4.40 6.28 -1.26
C GLY A 107 2.99 6.14 -0.67
N ILE A 108 1.95 6.06 -1.52
CA ILE A 108 0.57 5.81 -1.08
C ILE A 108 0.47 4.47 -0.34
N SER A 109 1.16 3.44 -0.84
CA SER A 109 1.18 2.10 -0.23
C SER A 109 1.86 2.10 1.14
N ILE A 110 2.94 2.88 1.36
CA ILE A 110 3.52 3.09 2.70
C ILE A 110 2.46 3.68 3.64
N GLY A 111 1.74 4.72 3.21
CA GLY A 111 0.68 5.33 4.04
C GLY A 111 -0.41 4.34 4.44
N TYR A 112 -0.79 3.45 3.51
CA TYR A 112 -1.70 2.34 3.78
C TYR A 112 -1.12 1.36 4.82
N PHE A 113 0.06 0.79 4.56
CA PHE A 113 0.65 -0.21 5.45
C PHE A 113 0.89 0.35 6.86
N LEU A 114 1.29 1.63 6.99
CA LEU A 114 1.41 2.26 8.31
C LEU A 114 0.06 2.39 9.02
N SER A 115 -1.00 2.74 8.29
CA SER A 115 -2.34 2.88 8.86
C SER A 115 -2.90 1.53 9.33
N ASP A 116 -2.79 0.50 8.49
CA ASP A 116 -3.29 -0.84 8.81
C ASP A 116 -2.46 -1.50 9.93
N MET A 117 -1.13 -1.36 9.90
CA MET A 117 -0.26 -1.80 10.98
C MET A 117 -0.58 -1.11 12.31
N GLY A 118 -0.90 0.19 12.28
CA GLY A 118 -1.34 0.93 13.47
C GLY A 118 -2.62 0.34 14.06
N MET A 119 -3.59 -0.02 13.22
CA MET A 119 -4.81 -0.69 13.64
C MET A 119 -4.53 -2.08 14.20
N ILE A 120 -3.70 -2.89 13.53
CA ILE A 120 -3.30 -4.24 13.98
C ILE A 120 -2.66 -4.17 15.36
N LEU A 121 -1.71 -3.24 15.58
CA LEU A 121 -1.05 -3.07 16.87
C LEU A 121 -2.02 -2.63 17.96
N TRP A 122 -2.93 -1.70 17.64
CA TRP A 122 -3.87 -1.16 18.62
C TRP A 122 -4.93 -2.18 19.07
N TYR A 123 -5.36 -3.04 18.16
CA TYR A 123 -6.40 -4.05 18.40
C TYR A 123 -5.84 -5.46 18.42
N TYR A 124 -4.53 -5.64 18.63
CA TYR A 124 -3.89 -6.94 18.63
C TYR A 124 -4.52 -7.86 19.69
N PRO A 125 -4.83 -9.14 19.39
CA PRO A 125 -4.62 -9.87 18.12
C PRO A 125 -5.87 -9.96 17.22
N VAL A 126 -6.86 -9.08 17.39
CA VAL A 126 -8.19 -9.22 16.74
C VAL A 126 -8.11 -9.08 15.21
N LEU A 127 -7.30 -8.15 14.71
CA LEU A 127 -7.20 -7.86 13.27
C LEU A 127 -6.21 -8.75 12.51
N GLY A 128 -5.32 -9.45 13.23
CA GLY A 128 -4.27 -10.24 12.61
C GLY A 128 -3.23 -10.74 13.61
N GLY A 129 -2.55 -11.83 13.25
CA GLY A 129 -1.44 -12.40 14.00
C GLY A 129 -0.10 -11.71 13.70
N LEU A 130 0.97 -12.29 14.26
CA LEU A 130 2.34 -11.80 14.09
C LEU A 130 2.81 -11.84 12.63
N GLU A 131 2.28 -12.76 11.83
CA GLU A 131 2.51 -12.86 10.39
C GLU A 131 2.06 -11.60 9.64
N TYR A 132 0.94 -10.98 10.02
CA TYR A 132 0.48 -9.73 9.43
C TYR A 132 1.41 -8.58 9.80
N LEU A 133 1.85 -8.51 11.06
CA LEU A 133 2.79 -7.49 11.51
C LEU A 133 4.13 -7.61 10.77
N LEU A 134 4.67 -8.81 10.64
CA LEU A 134 5.90 -9.06 9.89
C LEU A 134 5.75 -8.68 8.41
N HIS A 135 4.64 -9.06 7.77
CA HIS A 135 4.32 -8.66 6.40
C HIS A 135 4.37 -7.14 6.23
N HIS A 136 3.70 -6.40 7.12
CA HIS A 136 3.65 -4.94 7.06
C HIS A 136 5.02 -4.29 7.25
N VAL A 137 5.80 -4.75 8.24
CA VAL A 137 7.15 -4.22 8.48
C VAL A 137 8.07 -4.48 7.28
N LEU A 138 8.05 -5.70 6.73
CA LEU A 138 8.85 -6.05 5.56
C LEU A 138 8.42 -5.28 4.32
N SER A 139 7.11 -5.08 4.10
CA SER A 139 6.58 -4.29 3.00
C SER A 139 7.02 -2.83 3.09
N VAL A 140 6.81 -2.16 4.23
CA VAL A 140 7.23 -0.77 4.44
C VAL A 140 8.74 -0.62 4.25
N PHE A 141 9.53 -1.52 4.85
CA PHE A 141 10.98 -1.48 4.73
C PHE A 141 11.45 -1.64 3.28
N SER A 142 10.88 -2.62 2.56
CA SER A 142 11.25 -2.90 1.17
C SER A 142 10.87 -1.75 0.23
N ILE A 143 9.69 -1.14 0.43
CA ILE A 143 9.27 0.01 -0.36
C ILE A 143 10.19 1.22 -0.10
N ILE A 144 10.49 1.53 1.16
CA ILE A 144 11.41 2.63 1.51
C ILE A 144 12.79 2.40 0.88
N LEU A 145 13.31 1.17 0.98
CA LEU A 145 14.60 0.84 0.38
C LEU A 145 14.58 1.01 -1.15
N SER A 146 13.48 0.61 -1.81
CA SER A 146 13.30 0.78 -3.25
C SER A 146 13.23 2.26 -3.66
N LEU A 147 12.52 3.10 -2.89
CA LEU A 147 12.44 4.53 -3.14
C LEU A 147 13.80 5.22 -2.96
N ILE A 148 14.52 4.96 -1.86
CA ILE A 148 15.82 5.60 -1.60
C ILE A 148 16.89 5.12 -2.59
N SER A 149 16.90 3.82 -2.93
CA SER A 149 17.85 3.28 -3.90
C SER A 149 17.55 3.70 -5.34
N GLY A 150 16.28 4.04 -5.64
CA GLY A 150 15.79 4.18 -7.00
C GLY A 150 15.78 2.86 -7.78
N GLN A 151 15.83 1.71 -7.08
CA GLN A 151 15.96 0.39 -7.69
C GLN A 151 14.93 -0.58 -7.13
N GLY A 152 14.71 -1.69 -7.85
CA GLY A 152 13.88 -2.81 -7.43
C GLY A 152 12.38 -2.59 -7.52
N GLN A 153 11.91 -1.49 -8.13
CA GLN A 153 10.48 -1.18 -8.18
C GLN A 153 9.65 -2.24 -8.90
N ILE A 154 10.20 -2.90 -9.92
CA ILE A 154 9.54 -4.03 -10.58
C ILE A 154 9.15 -5.15 -9.59
N TYR A 155 10.01 -5.45 -8.61
CA TYR A 155 9.73 -6.47 -7.60
C TYR A 155 8.67 -6.00 -6.60
N ILE A 156 8.75 -4.73 -6.18
CA ILE A 156 7.73 -4.14 -5.29
C ILE A 156 6.36 -4.12 -5.98
N LEU A 157 6.30 -3.76 -7.26
CA LEU A 157 5.07 -3.76 -8.04
C LEU A 157 4.51 -5.18 -8.21
N MET A 158 5.36 -6.19 -8.43
CA MET A 158 4.90 -7.59 -8.43
C MET A 158 4.29 -7.99 -7.08
N VAL A 159 4.89 -7.59 -5.96
CA VAL A 159 4.31 -7.84 -4.62
C VAL A 159 2.99 -7.09 -4.44
N LEU A 160 2.92 -5.81 -4.81
CA LEU A 160 1.67 -5.03 -4.76
C LEU A 160 0.58 -5.60 -5.68
N PHE A 161 0.94 -6.27 -6.78
CA PHE A 161 -0.02 -7.00 -7.60
C PHE A 161 -0.62 -8.18 -6.84
N THR A 162 0.16 -8.89 -6.01
CA THR A 162 -0.35 -10.02 -5.20
C THR A 162 -1.32 -9.61 -4.09
N GLU A 163 -1.38 -8.33 -3.72
CA GLU A 163 -2.44 -7.79 -2.84
C GLU A 163 -3.84 -7.98 -3.47
N SER A 164 -3.95 -8.33 -4.76
CA SER A 164 -5.22 -8.77 -5.36
C SER A 164 -5.86 -9.96 -4.61
N THR A 165 -5.11 -10.68 -3.79
CA THR A 165 -5.61 -11.77 -2.94
C THR A 165 -6.29 -11.28 -1.66
N THR A 166 -5.99 -10.06 -1.19
CA THR A 166 -6.50 -9.47 0.06
C THR A 166 -8.03 -9.38 0.14
N PRO A 167 -8.76 -8.99 -0.93
CA PRO A 167 -10.23 -9.04 -0.91
C PRO A 167 -10.78 -10.44 -0.60
N PHE A 168 -10.14 -11.50 -1.08
CA PHE A 168 -10.57 -12.88 -0.85
C PHE A 168 -10.30 -13.31 0.60
N VAL A 169 -9.17 -12.88 1.17
CA VAL A 169 -8.87 -13.12 2.60
C VAL A 169 -9.85 -12.35 3.50
N ASN A 170 -10.25 -11.15 3.11
CA ASN A 170 -11.19 -10.31 3.86
C ASN A 170 -12.64 -10.80 3.81
N LEU A 171 -13.03 -11.62 2.84
CA LEU A 171 -14.39 -12.16 2.70
C LEU A 171 -14.68 -13.40 3.57
N ARG A 172 -13.69 -13.87 4.35
CA ARG A 172 -13.83 -15.03 5.25
C ARG A 172 -14.65 -14.74 6.52
#